data_AF-A0A9E5RPI5-F1
#
_entry.id   AF-A0A9E5RPI5-F1
#
_cell.length_a   1.000
_cell.length_b   1.000
_cell.length_c   1.000
_cell.angle_alpha   90.00
_cell.angle_beta   90.00
_cell.angle_gamma   90.00
#
_symmetry.space_group_name_H-M   'P 1'
#
loop_
_entity.id
_entity.type
_entity.pdbx_description
1 polymer ?
#
loop_
_entity_poly.entity_id
_entity_poly.type
_entity_poly.pdbx_seq_one_letter_code
_entity_poly.pdbx_strand_id
1 'polypeptide(L)'
;MEKLGANPPSGAGGNPEIGRSHLEAQTLNSLGNAYLRQDHRKKAREHYEKSLSLLRDLSDRYEESQTLTNLGILYQREGDEEKAIALWQTALKGFPTDSAAAYQLEFWLQSSRGVDLQTMQPDVEIGDRPQRLGMRRVVTACIVGAIALIVVIVLLVRRI
;
A
#
# COMPACT_ATOMS: atom_id res chain seq x y z
N MET A 1 47.15 -37.87 -8.14
CA MET A 1 47.10 -36.47 -8.58
C MET A 1 45.78 -36.24 -9.27
N GLU A 2 44.80 -35.63 -8.60
CA GLU A 2 43.67 -34.99 -9.26
C GLU A 2 43.18 -33.89 -8.30
N LYS A 3 43.72 -32.68 -8.46
CA LYS A 3 43.19 -31.52 -7.75
C LYS A 3 41.88 -31.18 -8.45
N LEU A 4 40.75 -31.64 -7.90
CA LEU A 4 39.42 -31.18 -8.30
C LEU A 4 39.40 -29.65 -8.18
N GLY A 5 39.35 -28.98 -9.32
CA GLY A 5 39.15 -27.55 -9.41
C GLY A 5 37.78 -27.22 -8.84
N ALA A 6 37.76 -26.65 -7.64
CA ALA A 6 36.57 -26.00 -7.11
C ALA A 6 36.23 -24.84 -8.05
N ASN A 7 35.15 -25.00 -8.84
CA ASN A 7 34.48 -23.87 -9.46
C ASN A 7 34.08 -22.89 -8.35
N PRO A 8 34.54 -21.63 -8.36
CA PRO A 8 34.05 -20.66 -7.40
C PRO A 8 32.54 -20.47 -7.62
N PRO A 9 31.71 -20.39 -6.56
CA PRO A 9 30.30 -20.09 -6.72
C PRO A 9 30.14 -18.72 -7.40
N SER A 10 29.73 -18.77 -8.65
CA SER A 10 29.25 -17.65 -9.44
C SER A 10 28.03 -17.03 -8.72
N GLY A 11 28.23 -15.91 -8.02
CA GLY A 11 27.13 -15.12 -7.46
C GLY A 11 27.40 -14.34 -6.16
N ALA A 12 28.54 -14.53 -5.48
CA ALA A 12 28.81 -13.87 -4.19
C ALA A 12 29.42 -12.46 -4.32
N GLY A 13 28.81 -11.60 -5.16
CA GLY A 13 29.21 -10.20 -5.32
C GLY A 13 28.42 -9.21 -4.46
N GLY A 14 27.54 -9.69 -3.58
CA GLY A 14 26.79 -8.86 -2.63
C GLY A 14 27.45 -8.86 -1.25
N ASN A 15 27.59 -7.70 -0.62
CA ASN A 15 28.14 -7.60 0.74
C ASN A 15 27.29 -8.44 1.72
N PRO A 16 27.83 -9.52 2.33
CA PRO A 16 27.08 -10.41 3.21
C PRO A 16 26.54 -9.69 4.47
N GLU A 17 27.15 -8.58 4.87
CA GLU A 17 26.68 -7.76 6.00
C GLU A 17 25.34 -7.09 5.70
N ILE A 18 25.11 -6.65 4.45
CA ILE A 18 23.85 -6.07 4.00
C ILE A 18 22.74 -7.12 4.09
N GLY A 19 23.00 -8.35 3.62
CA GLY A 19 22.03 -9.44 3.70
C GLY A 19 21.67 -9.82 5.13
N ARG A 20 22.64 -9.83 6.05
CA ARG A 20 22.39 -10.08 7.48
C ARG A 20 21.57 -8.97 8.12
N SER A 21 21.87 -7.71 7.81
CA SER A 21 21.14 -6.54 8.34
C SER A 21 19.69 -6.52 7.85
N HIS A 22 19.44 -6.88 6.59
CA HIS A 22 18.09 -7.00 6.04
C HIS A 22 17.28 -8.11 6.76
N LEU A 23 17.88 -9.28 6.97
CA LEU A 23 17.26 -10.37 7.71
C LEU A 23 16.97 -9.98 9.18
N GLU A 24 17.88 -9.23 9.81
CA GLU A 24 17.70 -8.71 11.17
C GLU A 24 16.49 -7.77 11.25
N ALA A 25 16.38 -6.83 10.30
CA ALA A 25 15.25 -5.92 10.22
C ALA A 25 13.91 -6.64 10.05
N GLN A 26 13.83 -7.62 9.15
CA GLN A 26 12.62 -8.45 8.94
C GLN A 26 12.25 -9.26 10.19
N THR A 27 13.26 -9.78 10.89
CA THR A 27 13.08 -10.52 12.14
C THR A 27 12.52 -9.62 13.24
N LEU A 28 13.03 -8.40 13.36
CA LEU A 28 12.53 -7.40 14.31
C LEU A 28 11.08 -7.01 14.00
N ASN A 29 10.74 -6.77 12.74
CA ASN A 29 9.35 -6.51 12.33
C ASN A 29 8.43 -7.70 12.68
N SER A 30 8.88 -8.93 12.46
CA SER A 30 8.14 -10.15 12.81
C SER A 30 7.95 -10.31 14.32
N LEU A 31 8.97 -9.97 15.13
CA LEU A 31 8.88 -9.94 16.59
C LEU A 31 7.87 -8.88 17.05
N GLY A 32 7.87 -7.70 16.42
CA GLY A 32 6.88 -6.66 16.68
C GLY A 32 5.45 -7.18 16.49
N ASN A 33 5.21 -7.89 15.38
CA ASN A 33 3.92 -8.53 15.10
C ASN A 33 3.55 -9.62 16.11
N ALA A 34 4.53 -10.41 16.58
CA ALA A 34 4.30 -11.43 17.61
C ALA A 34 3.87 -10.79 18.94
N TYR A 35 4.55 -9.72 19.37
CA TYR A 35 4.19 -8.98 20.58
C TYR A 35 2.85 -8.26 20.46
N LEU A 36 2.54 -7.68 19.30
CA LEU A 36 1.26 -7.01 19.06
C LEU A 36 0.08 -7.99 19.16
N ARG A 37 0.26 -9.24 18.71
CA ARG A 37 -0.73 -10.32 18.86
C ARG A 37 -0.94 -10.75 20.32
N GLN A 38 0.05 -10.55 21.17
CA GLN A 38 -0.03 -10.81 22.62
C GLN A 38 -0.44 -9.55 23.42
N ASP A 39 -0.88 -8.48 22.74
CA ASP A 39 -1.23 -7.18 23.32
C ASP A 39 -0.08 -6.48 24.09
N HIS A 40 1.16 -6.93 23.89
CA HIS A 40 2.36 -6.28 24.43
C HIS A 40 2.79 -5.08 23.57
N ARG A 41 1.95 -4.04 23.52
CA ARG A 41 2.08 -2.89 22.59
C ARG A 41 3.40 -2.13 22.71
N LYS A 42 3.91 -1.92 23.93
CA LYS A 42 5.22 -1.24 24.14
C LYS A 42 6.37 -2.02 23.49
N LYS A 43 6.44 -3.33 23.73
CA LYS A 43 7.47 -4.20 23.12
C LYS A 43 7.32 -4.25 21.60
N ALA A 44 6.08 -4.32 21.09
CA ALA A 44 5.83 -4.30 19.65
C ALA A 44 6.40 -3.02 19.01
N ARG A 45 6.14 -1.86 19.63
CA ARG A 45 6.66 -0.56 19.19
C ARG A 45 8.19 -0.53 19.16
N GLU A 46 8.84 -0.95 20.25
CA GLU A 46 10.31 -0.99 20.33
C GLU A 46 10.94 -1.82 19.19
N HIS A 47 10.32 -2.97 18.87
CA HIS A 47 10.80 -3.82 17.79
C HIS A 47 10.56 -3.23 16.39
N TYR A 48 9.41 -2.58 16.16
CA TYR A 48 9.16 -1.87 14.92
C TYR A 48 10.13 -0.69 14.74
N GLU A 49 10.39 0.10 15.78
CA GLU A 49 11.32 1.24 15.71
C GLU A 49 12.76 0.80 15.41
N LYS A 50 13.23 -0.30 16.03
CA LYS A 50 14.54 -0.89 15.70
C LYS A 50 14.61 -1.37 14.25
N SER A 51 13.56 -2.03 13.77
CA SER A 51 13.46 -2.46 12.38
C SER A 51 13.53 -1.26 11.42
N LEU A 52 12.77 -0.19 11.68
CA LEU A 52 12.79 1.03 10.88
C LEU A 52 14.18 1.68 10.82
N SER A 53 14.92 1.70 11.94
CA SER A 53 16.29 2.25 11.95
C SER A 53 17.19 1.50 10.97
N LEU A 54 17.19 0.17 11.03
CA LEU A 54 17.99 -0.66 10.12
C LEU A 54 17.55 -0.50 8.67
N LEU A 55 16.25 -0.47 8.40
CA LEU A 55 15.73 -0.36 7.03
C LEU A 55 16.06 1.00 6.39
N ARG A 56 16.11 2.07 7.17
CA ARG A 56 16.58 3.38 6.73
C ARG A 56 18.07 3.38 6.40
N ASP A 57 18.88 2.75 7.24
CA ASP A 57 20.32 2.60 6.98
C ASP A 57 20.58 1.78 5.71
N LEU A 58 19.74 0.77 5.45
CA LEU A 58 19.76 -0.05 4.24
C LEU A 58 19.10 0.62 3.03
N SER A 59 18.43 1.76 3.22
CA SER A 59 17.61 2.44 2.21
C SER A 59 16.54 1.54 1.57
N ASP A 60 16.03 0.55 2.33
CA ASP A 60 14.99 -0.37 1.88
C ASP A 60 13.60 0.22 2.15
N ARG A 61 13.12 1.00 1.19
CA ARG A 61 11.84 1.71 1.28
C ARG A 61 10.63 0.78 1.33
N TYR A 62 10.72 -0.42 0.75
CA TYR A 62 9.59 -1.34 0.69
C TYR A 62 9.34 -1.98 2.06
N GLU A 63 10.39 -2.51 2.68
CA GLU A 63 10.33 -3.07 4.03
C GLU A 63 10.07 -1.99 5.08
N GLU A 64 10.63 -0.78 4.89
CA GLU A 64 10.32 0.36 5.77
C GLU A 64 8.80 0.63 5.78
N SER A 65 8.18 0.66 4.59
CA SER A 65 6.74 0.84 4.44
C SER A 65 5.91 -0.28 5.09
N GLN A 66 6.36 -1.54 5.02
CA GLN A 66 5.69 -2.63 5.75
C GLN A 66 5.74 -2.41 7.26
N THR A 67 6.89 -2.01 7.78
CA THR A 67 7.07 -1.77 9.22
C THR A 67 6.26 -0.55 9.69
N LEU A 68 6.24 0.53 8.92
CA LEU A 68 5.36 1.70 9.17
C LEU A 68 3.88 1.32 9.17
N THR A 69 3.47 0.42 8.27
CA THR A 69 2.10 -0.09 8.22
C THR A 69 1.71 -0.81 9.51
N ASN A 70 2.58 -1.69 10.01
CA ASN A 70 2.37 -2.41 11.26
C ASN A 70 2.35 -1.49 12.48
N LEU A 71 3.18 -0.44 12.48
CA LEU A 71 3.16 0.59 13.50
C LEU A 71 1.84 1.39 13.46
N GLY A 72 1.32 1.69 12.27
CA GLY A 72 0.00 2.32 12.11
C GLY A 72 -1.14 1.47 12.69
N ILE A 73 -1.12 0.15 12.45
CA ILE A 73 -2.08 -0.79 13.05
C ILE A 73 -1.97 -0.79 14.58
N LEU A 74 -0.74 -0.69 15.12
CA LEU A 74 -0.53 -0.59 16.56
C LEU A 74 -1.19 0.68 17.13
N TYR A 75 -0.98 1.84 16.52
CA TYR A 75 -1.60 3.09 16.97
C TYR A 75 -3.13 3.09 16.82
N GLN A 76 -3.66 2.48 15.76
CA GLN A 76 -5.10 2.26 15.62
C GLN A 76 -5.66 1.44 16.80
N ARG A 77 -4.96 0.38 17.24
CA ARG A 77 -5.36 -0.41 18.43
C ARG A 77 -5.24 0.35 19.74
N GLU A 78 -4.39 1.38 19.80
CA GLU A 78 -4.30 2.30 20.94
C GLU A 78 -5.37 3.41 20.91
N GLY A 79 -6.14 3.51 19.83
CA GLY A 79 -7.15 4.56 19.64
C GLY A 79 -6.59 5.89 19.11
N ASP A 80 -5.30 5.92 18.74
CA ASP A 80 -4.65 7.09 18.17
C ASP A 80 -4.74 7.04 16.64
N GLU A 81 -5.94 7.34 16.13
CA GLU A 81 -6.26 7.26 14.70
C GLU A 81 -5.46 8.27 13.86
N GLU A 82 -5.19 9.46 14.39
CA GLU A 82 -4.40 10.48 13.69
C GLU A 82 -2.98 9.99 13.41
N LYS A 83 -2.30 9.38 14.40
CA LYS A 83 -0.98 8.79 14.17
C LYS A 83 -1.02 7.60 13.24
N ALA A 84 -2.05 6.75 13.33
CA ALA A 84 -2.21 5.63 12.41
C ALA A 84 -2.31 6.10 10.95
N ILE A 85 -3.15 7.10 10.68
CA ILE A 85 -3.31 7.71 9.35
C ILE A 85 -1.99 8.30 8.86
N ALA A 86 -1.27 9.07 9.69
CA ALA A 86 0.00 9.67 9.31
C ALA A 86 1.06 8.61 8.93
N LEU A 87 1.12 7.51 9.67
CA LEU A 87 2.00 6.40 9.39
C LEU A 87 1.62 5.67 8.10
N TRP A 88 0.33 5.41 7.86
CA TRP A 88 -0.14 4.80 6.62
C TRP A 88 0.08 5.67 5.39
N GLN A 89 -0.10 6.99 5.50
CA GLN A 89 0.24 7.94 4.42
C GLN A 89 1.74 7.93 4.11
N THR A 90 2.58 7.80 5.13
CA THR A 90 4.04 7.72 4.97
C THR A 90 4.43 6.38 4.34
N ALA A 91 3.85 5.28 4.80
CA ALA A 91 4.06 3.94 4.24
C ALA A 91 3.66 3.85 2.77
N LEU A 92 2.56 4.49 2.36
CA LEU A 92 2.08 4.46 0.98
C LEU A 92 3.13 4.96 -0.01
N LYS A 93 3.96 5.95 0.37
CA LYS A 93 5.00 6.53 -0.50
C LYS A 93 6.13 5.57 -0.85
N GLY A 94 6.34 4.51 -0.06
CA GLY A 94 7.38 3.50 -0.30
C GLY A 94 6.88 2.24 -0.99
N PHE A 95 5.57 2.07 -1.16
CA PHE A 95 4.99 0.99 -1.95
C PHE A 95 4.84 1.38 -3.42
N PRO A 96 5.01 0.43 -4.35
CA PRO A 96 4.55 0.61 -5.72
C PRO A 96 3.03 0.84 -5.74
N THR A 97 2.56 1.82 -6.52
CA THR A 97 1.14 2.20 -6.60
C THR A 97 0.24 1.03 -6.98
N ASP A 98 0.72 0.13 -7.83
CA ASP A 98 -0.05 -1.04 -8.29
C ASP A 98 0.03 -2.25 -7.35
N SER A 99 0.67 -2.11 -6.18
CA SER A 99 0.81 -3.20 -5.22
C SER A 99 -0.46 -3.41 -4.40
N ALA A 100 -0.73 -4.67 -4.04
CA ALA A 100 -1.82 -5.01 -3.13
C ALA A 100 -1.72 -4.30 -1.77
N ALA A 101 -0.50 -4.00 -1.32
CA ALA A 101 -0.25 -3.26 -0.08
C ALA A 101 -0.69 -1.79 -0.19
N ALA A 102 -0.41 -1.14 -1.33
CA ALA A 102 -0.87 0.23 -1.59
C ALA A 102 -2.40 0.32 -1.58
N TYR A 103 -3.10 -0.60 -2.28
CA TYR A 103 -4.56 -0.63 -2.27
C TYR A 103 -5.16 -0.84 -0.88
N GLN A 104 -4.55 -1.70 -0.05
CA GLN A 104 -5.00 -1.92 1.32
C GLN A 104 -4.88 -0.66 2.17
N LEU A 105 -3.75 0.06 2.07
CA LEU A 105 -3.55 1.31 2.77
C LEU A 105 -4.51 2.41 2.29
N GLU A 106 -4.72 2.52 0.98
CA GLU A 106 -5.70 3.46 0.42
C GLU A 106 -7.10 3.20 0.95
N PHE A 107 -7.50 1.93 1.06
CA PHE A 107 -8.78 1.55 1.63
C PHE A 107 -8.90 1.96 3.11
N TRP A 108 -7.89 1.69 3.95
CA TRP A 108 -7.91 2.11 5.36
C TRP A 108 -7.96 3.63 5.50
N LEU A 109 -7.19 4.36 4.70
CA LEU A 109 -7.17 5.83 4.68
C LEU A 109 -8.52 6.42 4.23
N GLN A 110 -9.20 5.79 3.27
CA GLN A 110 -10.54 6.19 2.84
C GLN A 110 -11.58 5.91 3.93
N SER A 111 -11.50 4.75 4.60
CA SER A 111 -12.39 4.39 5.70
C SER A 111 -12.25 5.36 6.87
N SER A 112 -11.03 5.73 7.24
CA SER A 112 -10.76 6.68 8.33
C SER A 112 -11.15 8.12 8.00
N ARG A 113 -11.25 8.49 6.72
CA ARG A 113 -11.69 9.83 6.29
C ARG A 113 -13.21 10.00 6.24
N GLY A 114 -13.98 8.93 6.48
CA GLY A 114 -15.44 9.01 6.61
C GLY A 114 -16.15 9.76 5.49
N VAL A 115 -16.11 9.25 4.25
CA VAL A 115 -16.90 9.75 3.08
C VAL A 115 -17.13 11.28 3.09
N ASP A 116 -16.10 12.05 2.75
CA ASP A 116 -16.30 13.37 2.14
C ASP A 116 -15.99 13.27 0.64
N LEU A 117 -17.05 13.12 -0.15
CA LEU A 117 -17.01 13.06 -1.62
C LEU A 117 -16.87 14.44 -2.27
N GLN A 118 -16.74 15.53 -1.51
CA GLN A 118 -16.68 16.89 -2.07
C GLN A 118 -15.25 17.43 -2.23
N THR A 119 -14.24 16.89 -1.54
CA THR A 119 -12.85 17.37 -1.64
C THR A 119 -11.94 16.49 -2.47
N MET A 120 -12.46 15.43 -3.09
CA MET A 120 -11.68 14.58 -3.99
C MET A 120 -11.51 15.28 -5.36
N GLN A 121 -10.69 16.33 -5.40
CA GLN A 121 -10.03 16.74 -6.64
C GLN A 121 -8.95 15.70 -6.95
N PRO A 122 -9.04 14.96 -8.07
CA PRO A 122 -8.04 13.98 -8.43
C PRO A 122 -6.88 14.70 -9.15
N ASP A 123 -6.03 15.39 -8.40
CA ASP A 123 -4.91 16.15 -8.96
C ASP A 123 -3.56 15.45 -8.72
N VAL A 124 -3.59 14.12 -8.72
CA VAL A 124 -2.38 13.32 -8.97
C VAL A 124 -2.49 12.81 -10.39
N GLU A 125 -1.85 13.53 -11.31
CA GLU A 125 -1.48 13.00 -12.62
C GLU A 125 -0.59 11.77 -12.38
N ILE A 126 -1.23 10.60 -12.33
CA ILE A 126 -0.56 9.32 -12.48
C ILE A 126 -0.12 9.24 -13.94
N GLY A 127 1.08 9.76 -14.19
CA GLY A 127 1.83 9.51 -15.41
C GLY A 127 1.99 8.00 -15.61
N ASP A 128 1.64 7.57 -16.82
CA ASP A 128 1.77 6.22 -17.38
C ASP A 128 0.83 5.13 -16.85
N ARG A 129 -0.46 5.27 -17.19
CA ARG A 129 -1.36 4.10 -17.36
C ARG A 129 -1.51 3.75 -18.85
N PRO A 130 -1.13 2.53 -19.30
CA PRO A 130 -1.50 2.07 -20.62
C PRO A 130 -3.02 1.84 -20.68
N GLN A 131 -3.62 2.43 -21.69
CA GLN A 131 -5.05 2.61 -21.88
C GLN A 131 -5.79 1.27 -22.05
N ARG A 132 -6.80 1.02 -21.20
CA ARG A 132 -8.04 0.33 -21.63
C ARG A 132 -9.19 1.33 -21.64
N LEU A 133 -9.02 2.34 -22.49
CA LEU A 133 -10.01 3.35 -22.84
C LEU A 133 -10.85 2.79 -23.98
N GLY A 134 -12.02 2.21 -23.70
CA GLY A 134 -12.88 1.71 -24.79
C GLY A 134 -14.24 1.16 -24.41
N MET A 135 -14.41 0.53 -23.24
CA MET A 135 -15.71 -0.08 -22.91
C MET A 135 -16.58 0.79 -22.00
N ARG A 136 -15.99 1.43 -20.98
CA ARG A 136 -16.76 2.14 -19.95
C ARG A 136 -17.45 3.40 -20.48
N ARG A 137 -16.77 4.22 -21.29
CA ARG A 137 -17.35 5.47 -21.84
C ARG A 137 -18.47 5.20 -22.84
N VAL A 138 -18.34 4.15 -23.67
CA VAL A 138 -19.36 3.76 -24.64
C VAL A 138 -20.61 3.26 -23.92
N VAL A 139 -20.45 2.40 -22.91
CA VAL A 139 -21.57 1.88 -22.11
C VAL A 139 -22.29 3.01 -21.36
N THR A 140 -21.55 3.94 -20.74
CA THR A 140 -22.18 5.09 -20.05
C THR A 140 -22.92 6.00 -21.04
N ALA A 141 -22.37 6.27 -22.22
CA ALA A 141 -23.03 7.08 -23.25
C ALA A 141 -24.30 6.41 -23.80
N CYS A 142 -24.27 5.10 -24.04
CA CYS A 142 -25.43 4.34 -24.52
C CYS A 142 -26.59 4.34 -23.52
N ILE A 143 -26.30 4.19 -22.23
CA ILE A 143 -27.34 4.16 -21.18
C ILE A 143 -28.02 5.53 -21.04
N VAL A 144 -27.25 6.63 -21.03
CA VAL A 144 -27.79 7.99 -20.91
C VAL A 144 -28.66 8.35 -22.13
N GLY A 145 -28.22 7.98 -23.34
CA GLY A 145 -29.01 8.20 -24.56
C GLY A 145 -30.34 7.45 -24.57
N ALA A 146 -30.36 6.19 -24.14
CA ALA A 146 -31.58 5.39 -24.07
C ALA A 146 -32.60 5.94 -23.07
N ILE A 147 -32.14 6.41 -21.90
CA ILE A 147 -33.02 7.02 -20.88
C ILE A 147 -33.63 8.31 -21.41
N ALA A 148 -32.85 9.18 -22.06
CA ALA A 148 -33.35 10.43 -22.63
C ALA A 148 -34.45 10.18 -23.69
N LEU A 149 -34.24 9.19 -24.57
CA LEU A 149 -35.22 8.83 -25.60
C LEU A 149 -36.53 8.29 -24.98
N ILE A 150 -36.44 7.43 -23.97
CA ILE A 150 -37.62 6.89 -23.28
C ILE A 150 -38.42 8.01 -22.60
N VAL A 151 -37.75 8.96 -21.94
CA VAL A 151 -38.41 10.11 -21.30
C VAL A 151 -39.15 10.96 -22.34
N VAL A 152 -38.53 11.23 -23.50
CA VAL A 152 -39.18 12.00 -24.58
C VAL A 152 -40.41 11.27 -25.11
N ILE A 153 -40.33 9.95 -25.33
CA ILE A 153 -41.47 9.15 -25.81
C ILE A 153 -42.62 9.18 -24.79
N VAL A 154 -42.34 8.98 -23.50
CA VAL A 154 -43.36 9.04 -22.44
C VAL A 154 -44.01 10.42 -22.35
N LEU A 155 -43.23 11.49 -22.50
CA LEU A 155 -43.75 12.85 -22.51
C LEU A 155 -44.61 13.14 -23.74
N LEU A 156 -44.28 12.59 -24.91
CA LEU A 156 -45.09 12.71 -26.12
C LEU A 156 -46.40 11.94 -26.01
N VAL A 157 -46.38 10.71 -25.49
CA VAL A 157 -47.60 9.89 -25.29
C VAL A 157 -48.53 10.49 -24.23
N ARG A 158 -48.00 11.18 -23.21
CA ARG A 158 -48.81 11.88 -22.19
C ARG A 158 -49.41 13.21 -22.67
N ARG A 159 -49.02 13.72 -23.84
CA ARG A 159 -49.46 15.01 -24.38
C ARG A 159 -50.48 14.89 -25.52
N ILE A 160 -50.88 13.67 -25.87
CA ILE A 160 -51.96 13.31 -26.80
C ILE A 160 -53.12 12.79 -25.96
#